data_AF-A0A2T5K0T6-F1
#
_entry.id   AF-A0A2T5K0T6-F1
#
_cell.length_a   1.000
_cell.length_b   1.000
_cell.length_c   1.000
_cell.angle_alpha   90.00
_cell.angle_beta   90.00
_cell.angle_gamma   90.00
#
_symmetry.space_group_name_H-M   'P 1'
#
loop_
_entity.id
_entity.type
_entity.pdbx_description
1 polymer ?
#
loop_
_entity_poly.entity_id
_entity_poly.type
_entity_poly.pdbx_seq_one_letter_code
_entity_poly.pdbx_strand_id
1 'polypeptide(L)'
;MKTTIGKHLAVLSMLGFLTACAQMGSLEAEDATARKATQSARTHADHDRLAQRYQNTAKELRVKAEEQKKLLQHYEEKSYLYGRQAQDNKSHTAALLSRYERAVEDNVKLAAHHRNMAAELAKGNYAASDAPRQDDNREIKAKVSSDPGNRL
;
A
#
# COMPACT_ATOMS: atom_id res chain seq x y z
N MET A 1 -39.82 44.63 -15.42
CA MET A 1 -38.75 44.31 -14.43
C MET A 1 -37.56 43.72 -15.18
N LYS A 2 -36.36 44.32 -15.07
CA LYS A 2 -35.12 43.85 -15.73
C LYS A 2 -34.39 42.90 -14.78
N THR A 3 -34.11 41.67 -15.20
CA THR A 3 -33.42 40.65 -14.39
C THR A 3 -31.89 40.77 -14.55
N THR A 4 -31.20 41.17 -13.49
CA THR A 4 -29.73 41.27 -13.40
C THR A 4 -29.08 39.95 -12.94
N ILE A 5 -29.62 38.81 -13.39
CA ILE A 5 -29.16 37.47 -12.96
C ILE A 5 -27.93 37.01 -13.76
N GLY A 6 -27.71 37.55 -14.97
CA GLY A 6 -26.61 37.14 -15.86
C GLY A 6 -25.21 37.64 -15.48
N LYS A 7 -25.07 38.62 -14.56
CA LYS A 7 -23.75 39.19 -14.21
C LYS A 7 -23.01 38.42 -13.12
N HIS A 8 -23.73 37.65 -12.30
CA HIS A 8 -23.13 36.94 -11.16
C HIS A 8 -22.77 35.49 -11.47
N LEU A 9 -23.33 34.89 -12.52
CA LEU A 9 -23.02 33.51 -12.91
C LEU A 9 -21.67 33.37 -13.62
N ALA A 10 -21.12 34.46 -14.18
CA ALA A 10 -19.84 34.46 -14.88
C ALA A 10 -18.60 34.52 -13.96
N VAL A 11 -18.77 34.89 -12.69
CA VAL A 11 -17.64 35.12 -11.76
C VAL A 11 -17.33 33.90 -10.88
N LEU A 12 -18.26 32.96 -10.71
CA LEU A 12 -18.07 31.82 -9.82
C LEU A 12 -17.17 30.69 -10.41
N SER A 13 -16.80 30.77 -11.69
CA SER A 13 -16.07 29.70 -12.38
C SER A 13 -14.55 29.72 -12.18
N MET A 14 -13.97 30.75 -11.53
CA MET A 14 -12.51 30.87 -11.37
C MET A 14 -11.95 30.41 -10.02
N LEU A 15 -12.78 30.01 -9.05
CA LEU A 15 -12.32 29.70 -7.69
C LEU A 15 -12.12 28.19 -7.44
N GLY A 16 -11.38 27.51 -8.31
CA GLY A 16 -11.26 26.05 -8.26
C GLY A 16 -9.90 25.44 -8.59
N PHE A 17 -8.80 26.20 -8.65
CA PHE A 17 -7.52 25.66 -9.14
C PHE A 17 -6.27 26.04 -8.32
N LEU A 18 -6.36 26.06 -6.99
CA LEU A 18 -5.20 26.28 -6.10
C LEU A 18 -4.81 25.08 -5.21
N THR A 19 -5.49 23.94 -5.31
CA THR A 19 -5.21 22.78 -4.44
C THR A 19 -4.09 21.85 -4.92
N ALA A 20 -3.54 22.04 -6.13
CA ALA A 20 -2.54 21.12 -6.70
C ALA A 20 -1.18 21.14 -5.98
N CYS A 21 -0.83 22.21 -5.27
CA CYS A 21 0.47 22.33 -4.59
C CYS A 21 0.54 21.59 -3.24
N ALA A 22 -0.60 21.17 -2.67
CA ALA A 22 -0.60 20.39 -1.42
C ALA A 22 -0.28 18.89 -1.67
N GLN A 23 -0.41 18.42 -2.92
CA GLN A 23 -0.31 16.99 -3.24
C GLN A 23 1.13 16.47 -3.23
N MET A 24 2.13 17.31 -3.55
CA MET A 24 3.55 16.92 -3.47
C MET A 24 3.99 16.66 -2.03
N GLY A 25 3.64 17.55 -1.09
CA GLY A 25 3.95 17.37 0.33
C GLY A 25 3.26 16.15 0.95
N SER A 26 2.03 15.83 0.52
CA SER A 26 1.33 14.64 1.00
C SER A 26 1.95 13.34 0.48
N LEU A 27 2.47 13.32 -0.76
CA LEU A 27 3.09 12.13 -1.36
C LEU A 27 4.46 11.84 -0.73
N GLU A 28 5.26 12.87 -0.47
CA GLU A 28 6.54 12.73 0.23
C GLU A 28 6.34 12.33 1.70
N ALA A 29 5.33 12.86 2.38
CA ALA A 29 4.98 12.46 3.74
C ALA A 29 4.48 11.01 3.80
N GLU A 30 3.67 10.58 2.83
CA GLU A 30 3.24 9.18 2.68
C GLU A 30 4.42 8.24 2.44
N ASP A 31 5.38 8.61 1.58
CA ASP A 31 6.57 7.82 1.28
C ASP A 31 7.51 7.72 2.50
N ALA A 32 7.73 8.81 3.23
CA ALA A 32 8.50 8.81 4.47
C ALA A 32 7.84 7.93 5.56
N THR A 33 6.52 8.01 5.69
CA THR A 33 5.75 7.20 6.65
C THR A 33 5.80 5.72 6.26
N ALA A 34 5.68 5.40 4.97
CA ALA A 34 5.80 4.05 4.44
C ALA A 34 7.19 3.46 4.72
N ARG A 35 8.27 4.21 4.44
CA ARG A 35 9.64 3.79 4.74
C ARG A 35 9.84 3.51 6.22
N LYS A 36 9.35 4.39 7.09
CA LYS A 36 9.44 4.21 8.54
C LYS A 36 8.68 2.96 9.00
N ALA A 37 7.47 2.73 8.49
CA ALA A 37 6.67 1.54 8.80
C ALA A 37 7.37 0.25 8.36
N THR A 38 8.00 0.23 7.18
CA THR A 38 8.79 -0.91 6.72
C THR A 38 10.03 -1.17 7.59
N GLN A 39 10.72 -0.12 8.03
CA GLN A 39 11.89 -0.24 8.91
C GLN A 39 11.53 -0.69 10.34
N SER A 40 10.34 -0.33 10.84
CA SER A 40 9.90 -0.67 12.19
C SER A 40 9.11 -1.98 12.30
N ALA A 41 8.77 -2.64 11.18
CA ALA A 41 7.99 -3.86 11.18
C ALA A 41 8.78 -5.01 11.82
N ARG A 42 8.23 -5.61 12.90
CA ARG A 42 8.87 -6.72 13.63
C ARG A 42 7.93 -7.89 13.89
N THR A 43 6.63 -7.66 13.88
CA THR A 43 5.62 -8.68 14.17
C THR A 43 4.93 -9.16 12.90
N HIS A 44 4.28 -10.33 12.96
CA HIS A 44 3.47 -10.81 11.83
C HIS A 44 2.41 -9.77 11.43
N ALA A 45 1.76 -9.15 12.42
CA ALA A 45 0.73 -8.14 12.21
C ALA A 45 1.26 -6.87 11.53
N ASP A 46 2.51 -6.48 11.78
CA ASP A 46 3.13 -5.34 11.08
C ASP A 46 3.34 -5.66 9.60
N HIS A 47 3.83 -6.86 9.30
CA HIS A 47 4.01 -7.29 7.92
C HIS A 47 2.68 -7.51 7.20
N ASP A 48 1.63 -8.01 7.86
CA ASP A 48 0.29 -8.08 7.27
C ASP A 48 -0.26 -6.70 6.90
N ARG A 49 -0.08 -5.70 7.78
CA ARG A 49 -0.48 -4.31 7.48
C ARG A 49 0.29 -3.75 6.28
N LEU A 50 1.59 -3.99 6.18
CA LEU A 50 2.39 -3.59 5.02
C LEU A 50 1.91 -4.28 3.75
N ALA A 51 1.63 -5.59 3.82
CA ALA A 51 1.10 -6.33 2.68
C ALA A 51 -0.24 -5.76 2.19
N GLN A 52 -1.13 -5.42 3.11
CA GLN A 52 -2.42 -4.82 2.78
C GLN A 52 -2.25 -3.42 2.18
N ARG A 53 -1.33 -2.60 2.72
CA ARG A 53 -1.02 -1.28 2.17
C ARG A 53 -0.56 -1.38 0.72
N TYR A 54 0.47 -2.18 0.44
CA TYR A 54 0.99 -2.35 -0.92
C TYR A 54 -0.06 -2.94 -1.87
N GLN A 55 -0.91 -3.87 -1.39
CA GLN A 55 -2.01 -4.37 -2.21
C GLN A 55 -3.02 -3.27 -2.57
N ASN A 56 -3.35 -2.38 -1.63
CA ASN A 56 -4.27 -1.27 -1.89
C ASN A 56 -3.64 -0.28 -2.87
N THR A 57 -2.37 0.08 -2.69
CA THR A 57 -1.62 0.91 -3.64
C THR A 57 -1.59 0.28 -5.04
N ALA A 58 -1.39 -1.03 -5.16
CA ALA A 58 -1.47 -1.72 -6.45
C ALA A 58 -2.85 -1.60 -7.11
N LYS A 59 -3.94 -1.68 -6.34
CA LYS A 59 -5.30 -1.49 -6.87
C LYS A 59 -5.52 -0.08 -7.40
N GLU A 60 -5.07 0.94 -6.67
CA GLU A 60 -5.18 2.34 -7.09
C GLU A 60 -4.36 2.62 -8.36
N LEU A 61 -3.12 2.11 -8.41
CA LEU A 61 -2.26 2.25 -9.59
C LEU A 61 -2.86 1.54 -10.81
N ARG A 62 -3.55 0.41 -10.63
CA ARG A 62 -4.23 -0.27 -11.72
C ARG A 62 -5.38 0.56 -12.29
N VAL A 63 -6.12 1.27 -11.45
CA VAL A 63 -7.15 2.22 -11.92
C VAL A 63 -6.50 3.32 -12.77
N LYS A 64 -5.40 3.92 -12.30
CA LYS A 64 -4.66 4.95 -13.05
C LYS A 64 -4.11 4.42 -14.38
N ALA A 65 -3.59 3.18 -14.41
CA ALA A 65 -3.13 2.54 -15.64
C ALA A 65 -4.28 2.42 -16.66
N GLU A 66 -5.46 1.94 -16.23
CA GLU A 66 -6.62 1.83 -17.11
C GLU A 66 -7.11 3.20 -17.63
N GLU A 67 -7.01 4.26 -16.84
CA GLU A 67 -7.28 5.63 -17.29
C GLU A 67 -6.29 6.08 -18.38
N GLN A 68 -4.99 5.86 -18.18
CA GLN A 68 -3.98 6.19 -19.18
C GLN A 68 -4.16 5.36 -20.46
N LYS A 69 -4.54 4.09 -20.34
CA LYS A 69 -4.82 3.21 -21.48
C LYS A 69 -5.96 3.76 -22.35
N LYS A 70 -7.07 4.16 -21.73
CA LYS A 70 -8.21 4.79 -22.44
C LYS A 70 -7.82 6.11 -23.10
N LEU A 71 -7.03 6.91 -22.39
CA LEU A 71 -6.56 8.19 -22.92
C LEU A 71 -5.60 8.01 -24.11
N LEU A 72 -4.70 7.03 -24.03
CA LEU A 72 -3.79 6.67 -25.11
C LEU A 72 -4.57 6.24 -26.35
N GLN A 73 -5.55 5.35 -26.17
CA GLN A 73 -6.45 4.93 -27.25
C GLN A 73 -7.15 6.13 -27.91
N HIS A 74 -7.65 7.08 -27.12
CA HIS A 74 -8.28 8.29 -27.67
C HIS A 74 -7.29 9.16 -28.46
N TYR A 75 -6.05 9.32 -28.00
CA TYR A 75 -5.03 10.04 -28.75
C TYR A 75 -4.60 9.30 -30.03
N GLU A 76 -4.59 7.97 -30.01
CA GLU A 76 -4.33 7.12 -31.17
C GLU A 76 -5.42 7.29 -32.23
N GLU A 77 -6.68 7.09 -31.84
CA GLU A 77 -7.84 7.15 -32.72
C GLU A 77 -8.12 8.57 -33.24
N LYS A 78 -7.97 9.58 -32.38
CA LYS A 78 -8.37 10.97 -32.69
C LYS A 78 -7.19 11.93 -32.77
N SER A 79 -6.04 11.42 -33.21
CA SER A 79 -4.82 12.21 -33.39
C SER A 79 -5.03 13.47 -34.26
N TYR A 80 -5.93 13.40 -35.24
CA TYR A 80 -6.29 14.53 -36.11
C TYR A 80 -6.84 15.76 -35.35
N LEU A 81 -7.40 15.59 -34.14
CA LEU A 81 -7.87 16.70 -33.31
C LEU A 81 -6.74 17.53 -32.70
N TYR A 82 -5.52 16.98 -32.63
CA TYR A 82 -4.40 17.57 -31.88
C TYR A 82 -3.21 17.96 -32.77
N GLY A 83 -3.24 17.61 -34.06
CA GLY A 83 -2.18 17.94 -35.01
C GLY A 83 -0.81 17.44 -34.54
N ARG A 84 0.20 18.32 -34.51
CA ARG A 84 1.56 17.96 -34.07
C ARG A 84 1.65 17.51 -32.61
N GLN A 85 0.78 18.02 -31.74
CA GLN A 85 0.78 17.67 -30.31
C GLN A 85 0.32 16.22 -30.06
N ALA A 86 -0.34 15.58 -31.04
CA ALA A 86 -0.80 14.21 -30.90
C ALA A 86 0.35 13.25 -30.56
N GLN A 87 1.53 13.44 -31.15
CA GLN A 87 2.67 12.56 -30.94
C GLN A 87 3.24 12.68 -29.52
N ASP A 88 3.36 13.91 -29.02
CA ASP A 88 3.83 14.17 -27.66
C ASP A 88 2.84 13.62 -26.63
N ASN A 89 1.54 13.83 -26.85
CA ASN A 89 0.48 13.30 -25.99
C ASN A 89 0.50 11.76 -25.94
N LYS A 90 0.59 11.09 -27.10
CA LYS A 90 0.72 9.62 -27.16
C LYS A 90 1.94 9.13 -26.39
N SER A 91 3.10 9.73 -26.65
CA SER A 91 4.36 9.30 -26.03
C SER A 91 4.34 9.51 -24.52
N HIS A 92 3.82 10.65 -24.06
CA HIS A 92 3.67 10.95 -22.64
C HIS A 92 2.71 9.99 -21.94
N THR A 93 1.52 9.77 -22.51
CA THR A 93 0.51 8.87 -21.94
C THR A 93 0.99 7.41 -21.94
N ALA A 94 1.67 6.96 -23.00
CA ALA A 94 2.28 5.63 -23.05
C ALA A 94 3.34 5.46 -21.94
N ALA A 95 4.19 6.48 -21.73
CA ALA A 95 5.17 6.44 -20.65
C ALA A 95 4.51 6.40 -19.26
N LEU A 96 3.42 7.13 -19.04
CA LEU A 96 2.65 7.07 -17.79
C LEU A 96 2.00 5.69 -17.59
N LEU A 97 1.39 5.12 -18.62
CA LEU A 97 0.83 3.78 -18.59
C LEU A 97 1.88 2.75 -18.15
N SER A 98 3.03 2.71 -18.83
CA SER A 98 4.10 1.77 -18.48
C SER A 98 4.66 2.00 -17.08
N ARG A 99 4.72 3.25 -16.61
CA ARG A 99 5.13 3.56 -15.23
C ARG A 99 4.14 3.01 -14.21
N TYR A 100 2.84 3.18 -14.44
CA TYR A 100 1.83 2.66 -13.54
C TYR A 100 1.77 1.13 -13.55
N GLU A 101 1.88 0.49 -14.72
CA GLU A 101 1.93 -0.98 -14.82
C GLU A 101 3.12 -1.55 -14.05
N ARG A 102 4.32 -0.99 -14.23
CA ARG A 102 5.50 -1.40 -13.44
C ARG A 102 5.29 -1.19 -11.95
N ALA A 103 4.72 -0.06 -11.55
CA ALA A 103 4.44 0.22 -10.16
C ALA A 103 3.40 -0.76 -9.58
N VAL A 104 2.40 -1.21 -10.36
CA VAL A 104 1.48 -2.28 -9.95
C VAL A 104 2.25 -3.56 -9.66
N GLU A 105 3.12 -3.99 -10.57
CA GLU A 105 3.93 -5.21 -10.38
C GLU A 105 4.81 -5.12 -9.12
N ASP A 106 5.50 -4.01 -8.93
CA ASP A 106 6.38 -3.80 -7.78
C ASP A 106 5.60 -3.84 -6.46
N ASN A 107 4.43 -3.19 -6.42
CA ASN A 107 3.57 -3.21 -5.24
C ASN A 107 2.98 -4.61 -4.97
N VAL A 108 2.64 -5.37 -6.01
CA VAL A 108 2.18 -6.77 -5.86
C VAL A 108 3.31 -7.64 -5.28
N LYS A 109 4.54 -7.49 -5.79
CA LYS A 109 5.72 -8.22 -5.27
C LYS A 109 5.99 -7.87 -3.81
N LEU A 110 5.95 -6.59 -3.45
CA LEU A 110 6.13 -6.14 -2.06
C LEU A 110 5.02 -6.67 -1.15
N ALA A 111 3.77 -6.67 -1.61
CA ALA A 111 2.66 -7.23 -0.85
C ALA A 111 2.85 -8.73 -0.59
N ALA A 112 3.28 -9.50 -1.60
CA ALA A 112 3.58 -10.93 -1.45
C ALA A 112 4.76 -11.18 -0.51
N HIS A 113 5.83 -10.40 -0.64
CA HIS A 113 7.00 -10.48 0.25
C HIS A 113 6.59 -10.30 1.71
N HIS A 114 5.79 -9.28 2.02
CA HIS A 114 5.34 -9.04 3.39
C HIS A 114 4.37 -10.11 3.92
N ARG A 115 3.50 -10.68 3.07
CA ARG A 115 2.69 -11.85 3.48
C ARG A 115 3.55 -13.04 3.89
N ASN A 116 4.61 -13.30 3.14
CA ASN A 116 5.52 -14.40 3.45
C ASN A 116 6.20 -14.16 4.80
N MET A 117 6.71 -12.93 5.04
CA MET A 117 7.29 -12.56 6.33
C MET A 117 6.31 -12.71 7.50
N ALA A 118 5.05 -12.30 7.30
CA ALA A 118 4.01 -12.48 8.31
C ALA A 118 3.75 -13.96 8.62
N ALA A 119 3.64 -14.80 7.58
CA ALA A 119 3.43 -16.24 7.74
C ALA A 119 4.58 -16.93 8.49
N GLU A 120 5.83 -16.57 8.17
CA GLU A 120 7.00 -17.15 8.84
C GLU A 120 7.08 -16.76 10.33
N LEU A 121 6.82 -15.49 10.66
CA LEU A 121 6.78 -15.04 12.05
C LEU A 121 5.61 -15.66 12.82
N ALA A 122 4.45 -15.85 12.18
CA ALA A 122 3.32 -16.52 12.80
C ALA A 122 3.68 -17.97 13.16
N LYS A 123 4.25 -18.74 12.22
CA LYS A 123 4.70 -20.12 12.47
C LYS A 123 5.75 -20.21 13.58
N GLY A 124 6.73 -19.30 13.59
CA GLY A 124 7.75 -19.25 14.65
C GLY A 124 7.15 -19.02 16.04
N ASN A 125 6.12 -18.17 16.14
CA ASN A 125 5.42 -17.94 17.40
C ASN A 125 4.63 -19.18 17.89
N TYR A 126 3.97 -19.91 16.97
CA TYR A 126 3.28 -21.16 17.31
C TYR A 126 4.27 -22.24 17.79
N ALA A 127 5.41 -22.40 17.13
CA ALA A 127 6.43 -23.36 17.56
C ALA A 127 7.03 -23.02 18.95
N ALA A 128 7.14 -21.73 19.29
CA ALA A 128 7.59 -21.29 20.61
C ALA A 128 6.52 -21.49 21.69
N SER A 129 5.22 -21.41 21.37
CA SER A 129 4.14 -21.66 22.32
C SER A 129 3.92 -23.14 22.62
N ASP A 130 4.27 -24.02 21.67
CA ASP A 130 4.12 -25.49 21.81
C ASP A 130 5.34 -26.17 22.45
N ALA A 131 6.41 -25.42 22.74
CA ALA A 131 7.56 -25.94 23.46
C ALA A 131 7.19 -26.28 24.92
N PRO A 132 7.58 -27.45 25.47
CA PRO A 132 7.23 -27.82 26.84
C PRO A 132 7.74 -26.78 27.84
N ARG A 133 6.85 -26.22 28.67
CA ARG A 133 7.22 -25.34 29.78
C ARG A 133 8.13 -26.12 30.74
N GLN A 134 9.40 -25.73 30.82
CA GLN A 134 10.38 -26.37 31.72
C GLN A 134 10.11 -26.10 33.21
N ASP A 135 9.22 -25.17 33.55
CA ASP A 135 8.90 -24.84 34.96
C ASP A 135 8.16 -25.98 35.69
N ASP A 136 7.28 -26.70 35.01
CA ASP A 136 6.48 -27.76 35.64
C ASP A 136 7.38 -28.93 36.12
N ASN A 137 8.48 -29.18 35.41
CA ASN A 137 9.38 -30.30 35.68
C ASN A 137 10.33 -30.04 36.87
N ARG A 138 10.64 -28.77 37.16
CA ARG A 138 11.43 -28.39 38.35
C ARG A 138 10.62 -28.56 39.62
N GLU A 139 9.35 -28.20 39.54
CA GLU A 139 8.43 -28.33 40.63
C GLU A 139 8.16 -29.79 40.99
N ILE A 140 7.94 -30.68 40.00
CA ILE A 140 7.72 -32.12 40.24
C ILE A 140 8.97 -32.78 40.85
N LYS A 141 10.17 -32.39 40.41
CA LYS A 141 11.41 -32.90 40.99
C LYS A 141 11.62 -32.46 42.45
N ALA A 142 11.18 -31.24 42.82
CA ALA A 142 11.27 -30.76 44.19
C ALA A 142 10.32 -31.52 45.14
N LYS A 143 9.10 -31.85 44.70
CA LYS A 143 8.14 -32.65 45.51
C LYS A 143 8.46 -34.15 45.56
N VAL A 144 9.07 -34.72 44.51
CA VAL A 144 9.57 -36.11 44.54
C VAL A 144 10.82 -36.26 45.41
N SER A 145 11.67 -35.23 45.50
CA SER A 145 12.87 -35.28 46.35
C SER A 145 12.58 -35.06 47.85
N SER A 146 11.38 -34.61 48.21
CA SER A 146 11.02 -34.28 49.60
C SER A 146 10.21 -35.36 50.32
N ASP A 147 10.03 -36.55 49.73
CA ASP A 147 9.36 -37.68 50.38
C ASP A 147 10.36 -38.76 50.85
N PRO A 148 10.92 -38.67 52.07
CA PRO A 148 11.74 -39.73 52.66
C PRO A 148 10.82 -40.78 53.28
N GLY A 149 10.10 -41.52 52.43
CA GLY A 149 8.93 -42.28 52.86
C GLY A 149 8.83 -43.71 52.34
N ASN A 150 9.92 -44.48 52.23
CA ASN A 150 9.79 -45.94 52.32
C ASN A 150 11.10 -46.66 52.67
N ARG A 151 11.28 -46.95 53.97
CA ARG A 151 12.05 -48.09 54.45
C ARG A 151 11.11 -49.29 54.48
N LEU A 152 11.47 -50.37 53.77
CA LEU A 152 11.43 -51.74 54.27
C LEU A 152 12.58 -52.50 53.64
#